data_AF-A0A0D6R457-F1
#
_entry.id   AF-A0A0D6R457-F1
#
_cell.length_a   1.000
_cell.length_b   1.000
_cell.length_c   1.000
_cell.angle_alpha   90.00
_cell.angle_beta   90.00
_cell.angle_gamma   90.00
#
_symmetry.space_group_name_H-M   'P 1'
#
loop_
_entity.id
_entity.type
_entity.pdbx_description
1 polymer ?
#
loop_
_entity_poly.entity_id
_entity_poly.type
_entity_poly.pdbx_seq_one_letter_code
_entity_poly.pdbx_strand_id
1 'polypeptide(L)'
;MRFGFGGSNACNCCASAWGLKAGFVCLHVILVGGVFVVSEGLIVETRLHPWYTALYLLLVVFTISQYFYTIASSPGYVLDAMKDKFVAEAHATHASDMISRLAMNGGSLSRIVPASIVNINDESYGPPTFDGDAKFKGLANMPETIQSTGSPSRDGMCSYCNIWKPPRSKHCHDCGKCVLEFDHHCLWLGTCIGERNHCKFWWYLFEETILGMWTAVMYIQSFIEHGSGRWWHIGLATLLLIILIICLIFSTGLLIFHSYLAITNQTTYEVSRRRRISYLRNLPETVHPFSKGLVRNVYSFCCSRNDFYAIHSLPPIEELEAKARPYTCWDVLSCRGC
;
A
#
# COMPACT_ATOMS: atom_id res chain seq x y z
N MET A 1 26.84 -34.42 -5.05
CA MET A 1 27.52 -33.30 -4.36
C MET A 1 27.45 -32.05 -5.23
N ARG A 2 26.55 -31.12 -4.91
CA ARG A 2 26.68 -29.68 -5.18
C ARG A 2 25.82 -29.00 -4.12
N PHE A 3 26.44 -28.78 -2.96
CA PHE A 3 25.93 -27.90 -1.93
C PHE A 3 26.11 -26.46 -2.43
N GLY A 4 25.00 -25.74 -2.60
CA GLY A 4 25.00 -24.29 -2.78
C GLY A 4 24.54 -23.65 -1.48
N PHE A 5 25.48 -23.40 -0.57
CA PHE A 5 25.25 -22.60 0.63
C PHE A 5 25.03 -21.12 0.27
N GLY A 6 24.32 -20.45 1.16
CA GLY A 6 23.89 -19.06 1.12
C GLY A 6 24.84 -18.06 0.43
N GLY A 7 24.27 -17.34 -0.52
CA GLY A 7 24.69 -16.00 -0.89
C GLY A 7 23.46 -15.11 -0.80
N SER A 8 23.39 -14.29 0.24
CA SER A 8 22.51 -13.13 0.28
C SER A 8 22.87 -12.23 -0.90
N ASN A 9 22.20 -12.42 -2.04
CA ASN A 9 22.15 -11.43 -3.09
C ASN A 9 21.29 -10.27 -2.57
N ALA A 10 21.87 -9.45 -1.69
CA ALA A 10 21.44 -8.07 -1.53
C ALA A 10 21.66 -7.44 -2.91
N CYS A 11 20.60 -7.41 -3.71
CA CYS A 11 20.61 -6.83 -5.05
C CYS A 11 21.25 -5.43 -4.99
N ASN A 12 22.14 -5.16 -5.94
CA ASN A 12 22.75 -3.84 -6.20
C ASN A 12 21.74 -2.67 -6.34
N CYS A 13 20.43 -2.95 -6.33
CA CYS A 13 19.34 -1.98 -6.27
C CYS A 13 19.24 -1.19 -4.95
N CYS A 14 19.75 -1.72 -3.82
CA CYS A 14 19.68 -0.97 -2.55
C CYS A 14 20.51 0.32 -2.58
N ALA A 15 21.68 0.31 -3.22
CA ALA A 15 22.52 1.51 -3.34
C ALA A 15 21.93 2.55 -4.31
N SER A 16 21.29 2.12 -5.41
CA SER A 16 20.64 3.03 -6.36
C SER A 16 19.36 3.65 -5.81
N ALA A 17 18.66 2.97 -4.90
CA ALA A 17 17.44 3.47 -4.28
C ALA A 17 17.69 4.68 -3.37
N TRP A 18 18.81 4.72 -2.64
CA TRP A 18 19.13 5.85 -1.76
C TRP A 18 19.44 7.14 -2.53
N GLY A 19 20.13 7.04 -3.67
CA GLY A 19 20.41 8.19 -4.52
C GLY A 19 19.14 8.84 -5.07
N LEU A 20 18.17 8.03 -5.51
CA LEU A 20 16.89 8.54 -6.00
C LEU A 20 16.05 9.19 -4.89
N LYS A 21 16.03 8.58 -3.69
CA LYS A 21 15.34 9.13 -2.52
C LYS A 21 15.95 10.46 -2.07
N ALA A 22 17.28 10.53 -1.99
CA ALA A 22 17.99 11.74 -1.66
C ALA A 22 17.73 12.84 -2.72
N GLY A 23 17.78 12.48 -4.01
CA GLY A 23 17.44 13.40 -5.10
C GLY A 23 16.03 13.97 -5.00
N PHE A 24 15.06 13.14 -4.62
CA PHE A 24 13.66 13.55 -4.43
C PHE A 24 13.50 14.55 -3.27
N VAL A 25 14.12 14.27 -2.12
CA VAL A 25 14.10 15.19 -0.97
C VAL A 25 14.85 16.49 -1.29
N CYS A 26 15.99 16.41 -1.99
CA CYS A 26 16.71 17.60 -2.46
C CYS A 26 15.85 18.45 -3.39
N LEU A 27 15.07 17.83 -4.29
CA LEU A 27 14.14 18.55 -5.16
C LEU A 27 13.10 19.32 -4.35
N HIS A 28 12.55 18.74 -3.27
CA HIS A 28 11.64 19.45 -2.37
C HIS A 28 12.31 20.66 -1.73
N VAL A 29 13.51 20.48 -1.18
CA VAL A 29 14.26 21.56 -0.54
C VAL A 29 14.55 22.69 -1.53
N ILE A 30 14.90 22.35 -2.78
CA ILE A 30 15.16 23.34 -3.84
C ILE A 30 13.89 24.07 -4.25
N LEU A 31 12.78 23.36 -4.50
CA LEU A 31 11.53 23.97 -4.96
C LEU A 31 10.88 24.82 -3.85
N VAL A 32 10.85 24.34 -2.62
CA VAL A 32 10.31 25.06 -1.45
C VAL A 32 11.25 26.19 -1.04
N GLY A 33 12.55 25.91 -0.88
CA GLY A 33 13.55 26.90 -0.50
C GLY A 33 13.72 28.01 -1.54
N GLY A 34 13.58 27.67 -2.82
CA GLY A 34 13.60 28.60 -3.94
C GLY A 34 12.57 29.72 -3.80
N VAL A 35 11.38 29.43 -3.24
CA VAL A 35 10.34 30.43 -2.98
C VAL A 35 10.87 31.55 -2.06
N PHE A 36 11.59 31.19 -0.99
CA PHE A 36 12.16 32.16 -0.04
C PHE A 36 13.38 32.91 -0.59
N VAL A 37 14.04 32.37 -1.63
CA VAL A 37 15.15 33.04 -2.31
C VAL A 37 14.65 34.05 -3.35
N VAL A 38 13.54 33.74 -4.03
CA VAL A 38 13.02 34.60 -5.11
C VAL A 38 11.99 35.62 -4.63
N SER A 39 11.29 35.36 -3.51
CA SER A 39 10.27 36.26 -2.98
C SER A 39 10.78 37.04 -1.76
N GLU A 40 11.32 38.24 -2.00
CA GLU A 40 11.61 39.19 -0.92
C GLU A 40 10.31 39.67 -0.25
N GLY A 41 9.23 39.81 -1.04
CA GLY A 41 7.88 40.14 -0.56
C GLY A 41 7.35 39.12 0.45
N LEU A 42 7.64 37.83 0.26
CA LEU A 42 7.24 36.78 1.20
C LEU A 42 7.90 36.94 2.57
N ILE A 43 9.10 37.49 2.68
CA ILE A 43 9.73 37.73 3.99
C ILE A 43 8.95 38.80 4.75
N VAL A 44 8.51 39.85 4.06
CA VAL A 44 7.67 40.90 4.63
C VAL A 44 6.30 40.34 4.99
N GLU A 45 5.67 39.59 4.09
CA GLU A 45 4.38 38.94 4.31
C GLU A 45 4.43 37.92 5.46
N THR A 46 5.52 37.18 5.60
CA THR A 46 5.75 36.26 6.73
C THR A 46 5.80 37.01 8.06
N ARG A 47 6.29 38.26 8.08
CA ARG A 47 6.27 39.10 9.29
C ARG A 47 4.87 39.62 9.60
N LEU A 48 4.07 39.93 8.57
CA LEU A 48 2.69 40.43 8.73
C LEU A 48 1.71 39.29 9.08
N HIS A 49 1.88 38.14 8.45
CA HIS A 49 1.00 36.98 8.53
C HIS A 49 1.82 35.70 8.80
N PRO A 50 2.43 35.56 9.99
CA PRO A 50 3.31 34.43 10.31
C PRO A 50 2.57 33.08 10.29
N TRP A 51 1.26 33.09 10.52
CA TRP A 51 0.42 31.89 10.48
C TRP A 51 0.38 31.25 9.08
N TYR A 52 0.43 32.06 8.00
CA TYR A 52 0.38 31.55 6.63
C TYR A 52 1.64 30.76 6.29
N THR A 53 2.80 31.33 6.55
CA THR A 53 4.10 30.67 6.35
C THR A 53 4.27 29.48 7.30
N ALA A 54 3.79 29.58 8.55
CA ALA A 54 3.81 28.47 9.49
C ALA A 54 2.97 27.28 8.98
N LEU A 55 1.76 27.50 8.48
CA LEU A 55 0.92 26.45 7.90
C LEU A 55 1.57 25.81 6.67
N TYR A 56 2.18 26.60 5.80
CA TYR A 56 2.91 26.09 4.64
C TYR A 56 4.11 25.21 5.06
N LEU A 57 4.92 25.66 6.02
CA LEU A 57 6.04 24.86 6.54
C LEU A 57 5.57 23.60 7.28
N LEU A 58 4.45 23.65 8.00
CA LEU A 58 3.83 22.48 8.60
C LEU A 58 3.39 21.47 7.53
N LEU A 59 2.81 21.94 6.42
CA LEU A 59 2.48 21.08 5.28
C LEU A 59 3.74 20.45 4.69
N VAL A 60 4.83 21.19 4.51
CA VAL A 60 6.12 20.63 4.05
C VAL A 60 6.60 19.51 4.96
N VAL A 61 6.59 19.74 6.28
CA VAL A 61 7.00 18.72 7.27
C VAL A 61 6.07 17.52 7.22
N PHE A 62 4.77 17.74 7.09
CA PHE A 62 3.77 16.68 7.01
C PHE A 62 3.97 15.82 5.76
N THR A 63 4.09 16.43 4.58
CA THR A 63 4.34 15.73 3.31
C THR A 63 5.63 14.91 3.35
N ILE A 64 6.73 15.48 3.88
CA ILE A 64 8.00 14.75 4.03
C ILE A 64 7.85 13.60 5.02
N SER A 65 7.14 13.81 6.12
CA SER A 65 6.88 12.75 7.11
C SER A 65 6.05 11.62 6.50
N GLN A 66 5.02 11.95 5.71
CA GLN A 66 4.17 10.99 5.02
C GLN A 66 4.93 10.21 3.93
N TYR A 67 5.88 10.84 3.23
CA TYR A 67 6.81 10.17 2.33
C TYR A 67 7.60 9.07 3.06
N PHE A 68 8.26 9.42 4.18
CA PHE A 68 9.03 8.45 4.97
C PHE A 68 8.14 7.38 5.61
N TYR A 69 6.95 7.75 6.09
CA TYR A 69 5.97 6.82 6.63
C TYR A 69 5.53 5.79 5.58
N THR A 70 5.30 6.24 4.34
CA THR A 70 4.94 5.35 3.23
C THR A 70 6.09 4.40 2.89
N ILE A 71 7.34 4.90 2.82
CA ILE A 71 8.53 4.08 2.55
C ILE A 71 8.78 3.04 3.64
N ALA A 72 8.66 3.44 4.89
CA ALA A 72 8.90 2.57 6.04
C ALA A 72 7.80 1.51 6.21
N SER A 73 6.63 1.72 5.60
CA SER A 73 5.52 0.80 5.73
C SER A 73 5.68 -0.45 4.86
N SER A 74 5.33 -1.61 5.43
CA SER A 74 5.26 -2.86 4.68
C SER A 74 4.10 -2.81 3.67
N PRO A 75 4.30 -3.28 2.42
CA PRO A 75 3.23 -3.41 1.44
C PRO A 75 2.23 -4.53 1.76
N GLY A 76 2.58 -5.45 2.66
CA GLY A 76 1.84 -6.69 2.91
C GLY A 76 2.36 -7.83 2.04
N TYR A 77 3.30 -8.61 2.59
CA TYR A 77 3.84 -9.78 1.89
C TYR A 77 2.99 -11.02 2.17
N VAL A 78 2.84 -11.87 1.15
CA VAL A 78 2.02 -13.11 1.24
C VAL A 78 2.56 -14.07 2.31
N LEU A 79 3.88 -14.13 2.51
CA LEU A 79 4.46 -15.00 3.53
C LEU A 79 4.12 -14.55 4.95
N ASP A 80 4.19 -13.25 5.20
CA ASP A 80 3.80 -12.67 6.49
C ASP A 80 2.30 -12.93 6.72
N ALA A 81 1.53 -12.89 5.63
CA ALA A 81 0.12 -13.21 5.62
C ALA A 81 -0.25 -14.60 6.09
N MET A 82 0.42 -15.57 5.49
CA MET A 82 0.22 -16.97 5.81
C MET A 82 0.67 -17.28 7.23
N LYS A 83 1.77 -16.67 7.70
CA LYS A 83 2.25 -16.83 9.07
C LYS A 83 1.25 -16.33 10.09
N ASP A 84 0.74 -15.13 9.90
CA ASP A 84 -0.19 -14.51 10.86
C ASP A 84 -1.52 -15.29 10.89
N LYS A 85 -1.98 -15.81 9.74
CA LYS A 85 -3.12 -16.75 9.69
C LYS A 85 -2.84 -18.05 10.45
N PHE A 86 -1.69 -18.68 10.23
CA PHE A 86 -1.34 -19.93 10.90
C PHE A 86 -1.26 -19.74 12.42
N VAL A 87 -0.67 -18.63 12.88
CA VAL A 87 -0.62 -18.29 14.32
C VAL A 87 -2.04 -18.09 14.86
N ALA A 88 -2.91 -17.41 14.12
CA ALA A 88 -4.31 -17.22 14.50
C ALA A 88 -5.07 -18.54 14.63
N GLU A 89 -4.93 -19.43 13.65
CA GLU A 89 -5.55 -20.77 13.64
C GLU A 89 -5.01 -21.64 14.78
N ALA A 90 -3.70 -21.58 15.04
CA ALA A 90 -3.09 -22.27 16.17
C ALA A 90 -3.64 -21.77 17.51
N HIS A 91 -3.76 -20.46 17.69
CA HIS A 91 -4.35 -19.86 18.89
C HIS A 91 -5.83 -20.26 19.05
N ALA A 92 -6.61 -20.25 17.97
CA ALA A 92 -8.00 -20.68 17.99
C ALA A 92 -8.15 -22.17 18.33
N THR A 93 -7.27 -23.03 17.79
CA THR A 93 -7.24 -24.47 18.08
C THR A 93 -6.84 -24.74 19.52
N HIS A 94 -5.82 -24.05 20.03
CA HIS A 94 -5.43 -24.14 21.45
C HIS A 94 -6.55 -23.65 22.38
N ALA A 95 -7.23 -22.55 22.05
CA ALA A 95 -8.37 -22.06 22.82
C ALA A 95 -9.54 -23.08 22.82
N SER A 96 -9.82 -23.70 21.66
CA SER A 96 -10.85 -24.73 21.52
C SER A 96 -10.51 -26.00 22.31
N ASP A 97 -9.24 -26.45 22.31
CA ASP A 97 -8.78 -27.58 23.13
C ASP A 97 -8.89 -27.27 24.62
N MET A 98 -8.53 -26.05 25.07
CA MET A 98 -8.70 -25.63 26.45
C MET A 98 -10.18 -25.61 26.88
N ILE A 99 -11.08 -25.07 26.04
CA ILE A 99 -12.53 -25.06 26.30
C ILE A 99 -13.08 -26.48 26.35
N SER A 100 -12.65 -27.36 25.44
CA SER A 100 -13.09 -28.76 25.40
C SER A 100 -12.64 -29.53 26.65
N ARG A 101 -11.41 -29.30 27.14
CA ARG A 101 -10.92 -29.88 28.41
C ARG A 101 -11.68 -29.34 29.63
N LEU A 102 -12.05 -28.06 29.64
CA LEU A 102 -12.89 -27.46 30.68
C LEU A 102 -14.31 -28.05 30.68
N ALA A 103 -14.89 -28.29 29.51
CA ALA A 103 -16.21 -28.89 29.35
C ALA A 103 -16.25 -30.37 29.77
N MET A 104 -15.18 -31.13 29.47
CA MET A 104 -15.07 -32.55 29.81
C MET A 104 -14.85 -32.81 31.31
N ASN A 105 -14.26 -31.85 32.04
CA ASN A 105 -13.97 -32.00 33.47
C ASN A 105 -15.10 -31.54 34.42
N GLY A 106 -16.29 -31.20 33.90
CA GLY A 106 -17.50 -30.98 34.71
C GLY A 106 -17.41 -29.88 35.79
N GLY A 107 -16.49 -28.93 35.67
CA GLY A 107 -16.25 -27.90 36.67
C GLY A 107 -17.24 -26.73 36.60
N SER A 108 -17.88 -26.39 37.73
CA SER A 108 -18.61 -25.13 37.89
C SER A 108 -17.68 -23.94 37.63
N LEU A 109 -18.16 -22.94 36.88
CA LEU A 109 -17.48 -21.70 36.47
C LEU A 109 -17.14 -20.74 37.64
N SER A 110 -16.97 -21.22 38.88
CA SER A 110 -16.85 -20.38 40.08
C SER A 110 -15.62 -20.60 40.97
N ARG A 111 -14.79 -21.62 40.72
CA ARG A 111 -13.48 -21.82 41.37
C ARG A 111 -12.64 -22.58 40.36
N ILE A 112 -11.54 -22.07 39.79
CA ILE A 112 -10.28 -21.75 40.43
C ILE A 112 -9.61 -20.68 39.55
N VAL A 113 -9.44 -19.47 40.08
CA VAL A 113 -8.32 -18.60 39.69
C VAL A 113 -7.17 -18.98 40.62
N PRO A 114 -6.07 -19.59 40.16
CA PRO A 114 -4.79 -19.39 40.79
C PRO A 114 -4.11 -18.23 40.06
N ALA A 115 -3.76 -17.20 40.81
CA ALA A 115 -2.99 -16.05 40.38
C ALA A 115 -1.52 -16.41 40.05
N SER A 116 -1.30 -17.45 39.25
CA SER A 116 0.02 -17.95 38.90
C SER A 116 0.01 -18.58 37.50
N ILE A 117 -0.04 -17.73 36.48
CA ILE A 117 0.81 -17.73 35.26
C ILE A 117 0.76 -16.28 34.76
N VAL A 118 1.22 -15.38 35.63
CA VAL A 118 1.86 -14.12 35.23
C VAL A 118 3.33 -14.37 35.50
N ASN A 119 4.02 -14.96 34.52
CA ASN A 119 5.45 -14.81 34.26
C ASN A 119 5.89 -15.89 33.28
N ILE A 120 6.03 -15.50 32.02
CA ILE A 120 7.08 -16.05 31.16
C ILE A 120 7.83 -14.84 30.59
N ASN A 121 8.59 -14.20 31.45
CA ASN A 121 9.81 -13.46 31.09
C ASN A 121 11.00 -14.41 31.25
N ASP A 122 10.91 -15.65 30.74
CA ASP A 122 12.02 -16.59 30.80
C ASP A 122 12.81 -16.53 29.49
N GLU A 123 13.96 -15.88 29.55
CA GLU A 123 14.98 -15.72 28.50
C GLU A 123 15.73 -17.03 28.18
N SER A 124 15.14 -18.21 28.44
CA SER A 124 15.85 -19.50 28.32
C SER A 124 15.41 -20.41 27.18
N TYR A 125 14.47 -19.99 26.31
CA TYR A 125 14.25 -20.67 25.04
C TYR A 125 15.03 -19.95 23.94
N GLY A 126 16.22 -20.46 23.63
CA GLY A 126 16.92 -20.10 22.41
C GLY A 126 15.97 -20.25 21.20
N PRO A 127 16.11 -19.41 20.16
CA PRO A 127 15.22 -19.42 19.01
C PRO A 127 15.14 -20.86 18.47
N PRO A 128 13.94 -21.40 18.20
CA PRO A 128 13.84 -22.70 17.58
C PRO A 128 14.64 -22.62 16.30
N THR A 129 15.70 -23.43 16.20
CA THR A 129 16.51 -23.56 15.00
C THR A 129 15.55 -23.89 13.87
N PHE A 130 15.32 -22.90 13.02
CA PHE A 130 14.33 -22.94 11.97
C PHE A 130 14.91 -23.80 10.85
N ASP A 131 14.73 -25.11 10.97
CA ASP A 131 15.11 -26.05 9.92
C ASP A 131 14.09 -25.89 8.78
N GLY A 132 14.40 -24.94 7.89
CA GLY A 132 13.49 -24.31 6.94
C GLY A 132 12.94 -25.23 5.85
N ASP A 133 13.51 -26.41 5.68
CA ASP A 133 13.23 -27.27 4.52
C ASP A 133 12.16 -28.34 4.78
N ALA A 134 12.01 -28.79 6.03
CA ALA A 134 11.12 -29.91 6.36
C ALA A 134 9.66 -29.48 6.59
N LYS A 135 9.43 -28.31 7.20
CA LYS A 135 8.07 -27.78 7.45
C LYS A 135 7.49 -26.98 6.28
N PHE A 136 8.33 -26.50 5.36
CA PHE A 136 7.87 -25.79 4.15
C PHE A 136 7.04 -26.71 3.23
N LYS A 137 7.35 -28.01 3.19
CA LYS A 137 6.51 -29.02 2.51
C LYS A 137 5.14 -29.21 3.17
N GLY A 138 4.98 -28.88 4.45
CA GLY A 138 3.69 -28.89 5.14
C GLY A 138 2.79 -27.70 4.79
N LEU A 139 3.38 -26.54 4.46
CA LEU A 139 2.64 -25.35 4.03
C LEU A 139 2.07 -25.48 2.60
N ALA A 140 2.57 -26.44 1.82
CA ALA A 140 1.97 -26.85 0.54
C ALA A 140 0.64 -27.59 0.71
N ASN A 141 0.32 -28.05 1.93
CA ASN A 141 -0.85 -28.86 2.26
C ASN A 141 -1.80 -28.12 3.23
N MET A 142 -2.11 -26.85 2.96
CA MET A 142 -3.26 -26.20 3.59
C MET A 142 -4.57 -26.88 3.14
N PRO A 143 -5.60 -26.94 4.00
CA PRO A 143 -6.85 -27.62 3.69
C PRO A 143 -7.52 -27.05 2.44
N GLU A 144 -8.25 -27.94 1.77
CA GLU A 144 -8.95 -27.79 0.48
C GLU A 144 -9.88 -26.55 0.36
N THR A 145 -10.12 -25.83 1.45
CA THR A 145 -10.93 -24.61 1.52
C THR A 145 -10.32 -23.38 0.84
N ILE A 146 -9.07 -23.45 0.36
CA ILE A 146 -8.42 -22.41 -0.47
C ILE A 146 -8.55 -22.71 -1.98
N GLN A 147 -9.10 -23.87 -2.36
CA GLN A 147 -9.40 -24.15 -3.76
C GLN A 147 -10.73 -23.48 -4.13
N SER A 148 -10.64 -22.31 -4.76
CA SER A 148 -11.74 -21.79 -5.56
C SER A 148 -12.25 -22.90 -6.49
N THR A 149 -13.55 -23.17 -6.47
CA THR A 149 -14.24 -24.06 -7.40
C THR A 149 -13.94 -23.65 -8.84
N GLY A 150 -12.96 -24.32 -9.43
CA GLY A 150 -12.40 -24.02 -10.75
C GLY A 150 -11.03 -24.68 -10.84
N SER A 151 -10.75 -25.36 -11.96
CA SER A 151 -9.55 -26.20 -12.14
C SER A 151 -8.25 -25.51 -11.69
N PRO A 152 -7.27 -26.27 -11.15
CA PRO A 152 -5.99 -25.71 -10.70
C PRO A 152 -5.22 -25.22 -11.92
N SER A 153 -5.41 -23.95 -12.26
CA SER A 153 -4.56 -23.28 -13.22
C SER A 153 -3.13 -23.28 -12.67
N ARG A 154 -2.15 -23.65 -13.52
CA ARG A 154 -0.71 -23.57 -13.21
C ARG A 154 -0.25 -22.16 -12.78
N ASP A 155 -1.12 -21.16 -12.90
CA ASP A 155 -0.93 -19.77 -12.49
C ASP A 155 -1.02 -19.55 -10.96
N GLY A 156 -1.51 -20.52 -10.19
CA GLY A 156 -1.74 -20.38 -8.75
C GLY A 156 -0.48 -20.37 -7.88
N MET A 157 0.64 -20.95 -8.34
CA MET A 157 1.87 -21.04 -7.53
C MET A 157 2.95 -20.06 -7.99
N CYS A 158 3.71 -19.49 -7.05
CA CYS A 158 4.90 -18.71 -7.36
C CYS A 158 6.12 -19.64 -7.43
N SER A 159 6.79 -19.71 -8.58
CA SER A 159 8.00 -20.52 -8.75
C SER A 159 9.21 -20.02 -7.95
N TYR A 160 9.29 -18.71 -7.66
CA TYR A 160 10.39 -18.11 -6.92
C TYR A 160 10.25 -18.27 -5.41
N CYS A 161 9.05 -18.02 -4.88
CA CYS A 161 8.78 -18.12 -3.44
C CYS A 161 8.30 -19.53 -3.04
N ASN A 162 7.98 -20.40 -3.99
CA ASN A 162 7.41 -21.73 -3.79
C ASN A 162 6.15 -21.73 -2.89
N ILE A 163 5.30 -20.70 -3.04
CA ILE A 163 4.03 -20.56 -2.30
C ILE A 163 2.85 -20.43 -3.23
N TRP A 164 1.68 -20.85 -2.75
CA TRP A 164 0.41 -20.54 -3.39
C TRP A 164 0.13 -19.03 -3.31
N LYS A 165 -0.22 -18.43 -4.43
CA LYS A 165 -0.52 -17.01 -4.55
C LYS A 165 -2.02 -16.80 -4.32
N PRO A 166 -2.41 -16.04 -3.28
CA PRO A 166 -3.73 -15.46 -3.21
C PRO A 166 -4.12 -14.73 -4.49
N PRO A 167 -5.42 -14.61 -4.80
CA PRO A 167 -5.90 -13.68 -5.81
C PRO A 167 -5.32 -12.27 -5.59
N ARG A 168 -5.15 -11.52 -6.67
CA ARG A 168 -4.55 -10.16 -6.68
C ARG A 168 -3.09 -10.06 -6.18
N SER A 169 -2.46 -11.17 -5.77
CA SER A 169 -1.04 -11.17 -5.37
C SER A 169 -0.09 -11.39 -6.55
N LYS A 170 1.13 -10.85 -6.45
CA LYS A 170 2.16 -11.01 -7.48
C LYS A 170 3.57 -11.01 -6.87
N HIS A 171 4.47 -11.79 -7.46
CA HIS A 171 5.89 -11.70 -7.18
C HIS A 171 6.49 -10.43 -7.80
N CYS A 172 7.15 -9.62 -6.98
CA CYS A 172 7.97 -8.52 -7.44
C CYS A 172 9.44 -8.97 -7.43
N HIS A 173 10.09 -8.90 -8.59
CA HIS A 173 11.49 -9.28 -8.74
C HIS A 173 12.42 -8.33 -7.99
N ASP A 174 12.11 -7.03 -7.96
CA ASP A 174 12.89 -6.01 -7.26
C ASP A 174 12.83 -6.21 -5.73
N CYS A 175 11.64 -6.52 -5.20
CA CYS A 175 11.42 -6.81 -3.78
C CYS A 175 11.80 -8.26 -3.41
N GLY A 176 11.98 -9.17 -4.38
CA GLY A 176 12.24 -10.60 -4.18
C GLY A 176 11.14 -11.38 -3.44
N LYS A 177 9.94 -10.83 -3.35
CA LYS A 177 8.84 -11.34 -2.50
C LYS A 177 7.48 -11.24 -3.21
N CYS A 178 6.56 -12.11 -2.84
CA CYS A 178 5.15 -12.00 -3.23
C CYS A 178 4.44 -10.95 -2.37
N VAL A 179 3.78 -10.00 -3.03
CA VAL A 179 3.05 -8.88 -2.42
C VAL A 179 1.55 -9.10 -2.62
N LEU A 180 0.77 -8.87 -1.56
CA LEU A 180 -0.69 -8.91 -1.57
C LEU A 180 -1.26 -7.65 -2.22
N GLU A 181 -2.37 -7.84 -2.94
CA GLU A 181 -3.01 -6.79 -3.74
C GLU A 181 -1.98 -5.91 -4.47
N PHE A 182 -1.08 -6.56 -5.21
CA PHE A 182 0.08 -5.89 -5.78
C PHE A 182 -0.36 -4.81 -6.75
N ASP A 183 0.04 -3.56 -6.47
CA ASP A 183 -0.23 -2.42 -7.33
C ASP A 183 0.92 -2.19 -8.31
N HIS A 184 2.09 -1.81 -7.79
CA HIS A 184 3.30 -1.62 -8.56
C HIS A 184 4.54 -1.66 -7.66
N HIS A 185 5.74 -1.73 -8.26
CA HIS A 185 6.98 -1.40 -7.56
C HIS A 185 7.29 0.07 -7.83
N CYS A 186 7.26 0.91 -6.79
CA CYS A 186 7.47 2.34 -6.94
C CYS A 186 8.96 2.65 -6.86
N LEU A 187 9.54 3.08 -7.98
CA LEU A 187 10.96 3.45 -8.04
C LEU A 187 11.26 4.64 -7.11
N TRP A 188 10.38 5.63 -7.05
CA TRP A 188 10.54 6.84 -6.24
C TRP A 188 10.57 6.57 -4.73
N LEU A 189 9.82 5.55 -4.27
CA LEU A 189 9.79 5.13 -2.88
C LEU A 189 10.79 4.00 -2.59
N GLY A 190 11.30 3.33 -3.63
CA GLY A 190 12.15 2.15 -3.51
C GLY A 190 11.47 1.01 -2.75
N THR A 191 10.15 0.89 -2.87
CA THR A 191 9.36 -0.18 -2.24
C THR A 191 8.15 -0.54 -3.09
N CYS A 192 7.61 -1.72 -2.85
CA CYS A 192 6.37 -2.16 -3.47
C CYS A 192 5.18 -1.38 -2.88
N ILE A 193 4.17 -1.09 -3.70
CA ILE A 193 2.84 -0.64 -3.28
C ILE A 193 1.88 -1.82 -3.37
N GLY A 194 1.18 -2.10 -2.28
CA GLY A 194 0.24 -3.21 -2.15
C GLY A 194 -0.76 -2.96 -1.03
N GLU A 195 -1.47 -4.01 -0.61
CA GLU A 195 -2.61 -3.96 0.32
C GLU A 195 -2.41 -3.02 1.52
N ARG A 196 -1.25 -3.10 2.22
CA ARG A 196 -1.04 -2.40 3.51
C ARG A 196 -0.51 -0.97 3.41
N ASN A 197 -0.10 -0.53 2.23
CA ASN A 197 0.47 0.81 2.02
C ASN A 197 -0.12 1.59 0.84
N HIS A 198 -1.07 1.01 0.10
CA HIS A 198 -1.72 1.69 -1.03
C HIS A 198 -2.42 2.99 -0.62
N CYS A 199 -3.16 3.00 0.50
CA CYS A 199 -3.78 4.23 1.00
C CYS A 199 -2.74 5.27 1.47
N LYS A 200 -1.65 4.82 2.10
CA LYS A 200 -0.57 5.73 2.54
C LYS A 200 0.07 6.44 1.34
N PHE A 201 0.28 5.68 0.26
CA PHE A 201 0.74 6.22 -1.02
C PHE A 201 -0.25 7.24 -1.62
N TRP A 202 -1.55 6.98 -1.55
CA TRP A 202 -2.55 7.95 -2.00
C TRP A 202 -2.52 9.24 -1.18
N TRP A 203 -2.44 9.16 0.15
CA TRP A 203 -2.32 10.34 1.02
C TRP A 203 -1.05 11.14 0.74
N TYR A 204 0.07 10.45 0.54
CA TYR A 204 1.31 11.07 0.11
C TYR A 204 1.14 11.85 -1.21
N LEU A 205 0.52 11.24 -2.24
CA LEU A 205 0.26 11.92 -3.52
C LEU A 205 -0.67 13.15 -3.35
N PHE A 206 -1.66 13.05 -2.47
CA PHE A 206 -2.59 14.12 -2.17
C PHE A 206 -1.89 15.32 -1.51
N GLU A 207 -1.13 15.06 -0.45
CA GLU A 207 -0.35 16.07 0.27
C GLU A 207 0.71 16.71 -0.63
N GLU A 208 1.41 15.92 -1.43
CA GLU A 208 2.39 16.39 -2.41
C GLU A 208 1.76 17.32 -3.45
N THR A 209 0.57 16.97 -3.94
CA THR A 209 -0.15 17.79 -4.92
C THR A 209 -0.59 19.11 -4.30
N ILE A 210 -1.11 19.11 -3.06
CA ILE A 210 -1.50 20.35 -2.37
C ILE A 210 -0.27 21.23 -2.10
N LEU A 211 0.83 20.64 -1.61
CA LEU A 211 2.07 21.36 -1.36
C LEU A 211 2.61 22.01 -2.65
N GLY A 212 2.64 21.25 -3.75
CA GLY A 212 3.06 21.76 -5.04
C GLY A 212 2.17 22.90 -5.54
N MET A 213 0.85 22.78 -5.40
CA MET A 213 -0.11 23.82 -5.83
C MET A 213 0.07 25.11 -5.02
N TRP A 214 0.24 25.01 -3.71
CA TRP A 214 0.53 26.17 -2.85
C TRP A 214 1.87 26.81 -3.25
N THR A 215 2.92 26.01 -3.44
CA THR A 215 4.23 26.48 -3.87
C THR A 215 4.15 27.22 -5.22
N ALA A 216 3.33 26.72 -6.16
CA ALA A 216 3.13 27.36 -7.46
C ALA A 216 2.44 28.72 -7.33
N VAL A 217 1.43 28.84 -6.46
CA VAL A 217 0.79 30.12 -6.15
C VAL A 217 1.81 31.13 -5.62
N MET A 218 2.71 30.72 -4.73
CA MET A 218 3.75 31.61 -4.18
C MET A 218 4.75 32.06 -5.26
N TYR A 219 5.16 31.17 -6.17
CA TYR A 219 5.98 31.56 -7.33
C TYR A 219 5.26 32.58 -8.23
N ILE A 220 3.97 32.35 -8.54
CA ILE A 220 3.17 33.25 -9.37
C ILE A 220 3.01 34.63 -8.69
N GLN A 221 2.73 34.66 -7.39
CA GLN A 221 2.67 35.91 -6.62
C GLN A 221 3.99 36.67 -6.66
N SER A 222 5.12 35.97 -6.48
CA SER A 222 6.45 36.56 -6.60
C SER A 222 6.68 37.22 -7.96
N PHE A 223 6.18 36.64 -9.05
CA PHE A 223 6.26 37.23 -10.39
C PHE A 223 5.45 38.50 -10.55
N ILE A 224 4.23 38.52 -10.00
CA ILE A 224 3.33 39.67 -10.09
C ILE A 224 3.93 40.86 -9.33
N GLU A 225 4.50 40.62 -8.14
CA GLU A 225 5.09 41.65 -7.30
C GLU A 225 6.41 42.21 -7.86
N HIS A 226 7.23 41.36 -8.48
CA HIS A 226 8.60 41.70 -8.90
C HIS A 226 8.77 41.75 -10.42
N GLY A 227 7.71 42.08 -11.17
CA GLY A 227 7.74 42.15 -12.64
C GLY A 227 8.80 43.07 -13.26
N SER A 228 9.51 43.87 -12.46
CA SER A 228 10.66 44.72 -12.82
C SER A 228 11.96 44.41 -12.05
N GLY A 229 12.04 43.27 -11.35
CA GLY A 229 13.19 42.84 -10.55
C GLY A 229 14.44 42.49 -11.37
N ARG A 230 15.55 42.15 -10.70
CA ARG A 230 16.82 41.80 -11.41
C ARG A 230 16.59 40.57 -12.29
N TRP A 231 17.08 40.62 -13.53
CA TRP A 231 16.89 39.58 -14.56
C TRP A 231 17.19 38.14 -14.10
N TRP A 232 18.19 37.95 -13.22
CA TRP A 232 18.55 36.64 -12.71
C TRP A 232 17.51 36.05 -11.74
N HIS A 233 16.82 36.89 -10.94
CA HIS A 233 15.74 36.42 -10.07
C HIS A 233 14.56 35.92 -10.90
N ILE A 234 14.19 36.68 -11.93
CA ILE A 234 13.11 36.32 -12.87
C ILE A 234 13.46 35.00 -13.57
N GLY A 235 14.70 34.87 -14.05
CA GLY A 235 15.19 33.64 -14.70
C GLY A 235 15.14 32.42 -13.78
N LEU A 236 15.64 32.54 -12.55
CA LEU A 236 15.64 31.46 -11.57
C LEU A 236 14.21 31.06 -11.16
N ALA A 237 13.35 32.03 -10.83
CA ALA A 237 11.95 31.77 -10.50
C ALA A 237 11.22 31.08 -11.66
N THR A 238 11.53 31.45 -12.91
CA THR A 238 10.89 30.87 -14.11
C THR A 238 11.29 29.42 -14.28
N LEU A 239 12.58 29.13 -14.12
CA LEU A 239 13.09 27.76 -14.18
C LEU A 239 12.45 26.88 -13.10
N LEU A 240 12.42 27.35 -11.85
CA LEU A 240 11.84 26.60 -10.73
C LEU A 240 10.34 26.38 -10.89
N LEU A 241 9.61 27.40 -11.36
CA LEU A 241 8.18 27.27 -11.66
C LEU A 241 7.92 26.26 -12.79
N ILE A 242 8.72 26.26 -13.87
CA ILE A 242 8.58 25.27 -14.95
C ILE A 242 8.79 23.85 -14.42
N ILE A 243 9.84 23.63 -13.63
CA ILE A 243 10.11 22.32 -13.01
C ILE A 243 8.92 21.91 -12.12
N LEU A 244 8.42 22.83 -11.30
CA LEU A 244 7.28 22.59 -10.42
C LEU A 244 6.00 22.25 -11.20
N ILE A 245 5.70 22.94 -12.30
CA ILE A 245 4.52 22.67 -13.14
C ILE A 245 4.62 21.27 -13.78
N ILE A 246 5.80 20.86 -14.24
CA ILE A 246 6.01 19.51 -14.77
C ILE A 246 5.74 18.46 -13.68
N CYS A 247 6.28 18.67 -12.47
CA CYS A 247 6.02 17.80 -11.32
C CYS A 247 4.52 17.76 -10.98
N LEU A 248 3.84 18.90 -11.00
CA LEU A 248 2.41 19.02 -10.69
C LEU A 248 1.51 18.31 -11.69
N ILE A 249 1.81 18.40 -12.99
CA ILE A 249 1.06 17.68 -14.03
C ILE A 249 1.15 16.17 -13.77
N PHE A 250 2.36 15.68 -13.47
CA PHE A 250 2.59 14.28 -13.17
C PHE A 250 1.91 13.83 -11.87
N SER A 251 2.08 14.57 -10.77
CA SER A 251 1.50 14.23 -9.47
C SER A 251 -0.03 14.27 -9.49
N THR A 252 -0.62 15.28 -10.14
CA THR A 252 -2.08 15.41 -10.29
C THR A 252 -2.64 14.26 -11.13
N GLY A 253 -1.98 13.92 -12.25
CA GLY A 253 -2.39 12.78 -13.08
C GLY A 253 -2.37 11.45 -12.31
N LEU A 254 -1.30 11.22 -11.53
CA LEU A 254 -1.21 10.06 -10.65
C LEU A 254 -2.30 10.07 -9.57
N LEU A 255 -2.55 11.22 -8.92
CA LEU A 255 -3.58 11.34 -7.89
C LEU A 255 -4.97 11.02 -8.46
N ILE A 256 -5.32 11.54 -9.64
CA ILE A 256 -6.58 11.23 -10.32
C ILE A 256 -6.68 9.73 -10.63
N PHE A 257 -5.61 9.15 -11.18
CA PHE A 257 -5.58 7.74 -11.53
C PHE A 257 -5.73 6.83 -10.30
N HIS A 258 -4.97 7.08 -9.22
CA HIS A 258 -5.09 6.28 -7.99
C HIS A 258 -6.40 6.54 -7.25
N SER A 259 -7.00 7.72 -7.39
CA SER A 259 -8.37 7.97 -6.91
C SER A 259 -9.38 7.10 -7.67
N TYR A 260 -9.25 7.00 -9.00
CA TYR A 260 -10.07 6.09 -9.83
C TYR A 260 -9.91 4.62 -9.40
N LEU A 261 -8.68 4.18 -9.12
CA LEU A 261 -8.40 2.83 -8.62
C LEU A 261 -9.06 2.58 -7.26
N ALA A 262 -8.95 3.53 -6.33
CA ALA A 262 -9.55 3.44 -5.00
C ALA A 262 -11.08 3.32 -5.06
N ILE A 263 -11.75 4.15 -5.88
CA ILE A 263 -13.22 4.13 -6.00
C ILE A 263 -13.75 2.90 -6.74
N THR A 264 -12.95 2.26 -7.59
CA THR A 264 -13.34 1.04 -8.34
C THR A 264 -12.81 -0.25 -7.73
N ASN A 265 -12.06 -0.17 -6.62
CA ASN A 265 -11.36 -1.28 -5.98
C ASN A 265 -10.53 -2.11 -6.98
N GLN A 266 -9.65 -1.41 -7.69
CA GLN A 266 -8.71 -2.00 -8.63
C GLN A 266 -7.29 -1.60 -8.26
N THR A 267 -6.32 -2.36 -8.74
CA THR A 267 -4.90 -2.02 -8.71
C THR A 267 -4.42 -1.60 -10.12
N THR A 268 -3.34 -0.83 -10.18
CA THR A 268 -2.62 -0.49 -11.41
C THR A 268 -2.24 -1.75 -12.18
N TYR A 269 -1.83 -2.82 -11.48
CA TYR A 269 -1.52 -4.10 -12.10
C TYR A 269 -2.74 -4.74 -12.76
N GLU A 270 -3.89 -4.75 -12.10
CA GLU A 270 -5.14 -5.28 -12.66
C GLU A 270 -5.58 -4.53 -13.90
N VAL A 271 -5.49 -3.19 -13.89
CA VAL A 271 -5.81 -2.35 -15.05
C VAL A 271 -4.81 -2.58 -16.19
N SER A 272 -3.51 -2.45 -15.91
CA SER A 272 -2.45 -2.50 -16.94
C SER A 272 -2.21 -3.88 -17.53
N ARG A 273 -2.46 -4.96 -16.76
CA ARG A 273 -2.20 -6.35 -17.16
C ARG A 273 -3.47 -7.21 -17.16
N ARG A 274 -4.65 -6.59 -17.26
CA ARG A 274 -5.97 -7.26 -17.27
C ARG A 274 -6.00 -8.55 -18.10
N ARG A 275 -5.57 -8.48 -19.37
CA ARG A 275 -5.56 -9.63 -20.30
C ARG A 275 -4.63 -10.76 -19.88
N ARG A 276 -3.63 -10.52 -19.02
CA ARG A 276 -2.73 -11.57 -18.52
C ARG A 276 -3.27 -12.27 -17.29
N ILE A 277 -4.15 -11.63 -16.53
CA ILE A 277 -4.71 -12.13 -15.28
C ILE A 277 -5.86 -13.09 -15.58
N SER A 278 -5.75 -14.35 -15.13
CA SER A 278 -6.68 -15.43 -15.47
C SER A 278 -8.14 -15.10 -15.17
N TYR A 279 -8.43 -14.56 -13.99
CA TYR A 279 -9.79 -14.21 -13.56
C TYR A 279 -10.33 -12.89 -14.17
N LEU A 280 -9.50 -12.10 -14.85
CA LEU A 280 -9.93 -10.86 -15.52
C LEU A 280 -9.98 -10.96 -17.05
N ARG A 281 -9.21 -11.89 -17.64
CA ARG A 281 -9.01 -11.99 -19.10
C ARG A 281 -10.31 -12.09 -19.88
N ASN A 282 -11.31 -12.77 -19.32
CA ASN A 282 -12.58 -13.06 -19.99
C ASN A 282 -13.72 -12.13 -19.53
N LEU A 283 -13.47 -11.18 -18.63
CA LEU A 283 -14.49 -10.26 -18.13
C LEU A 283 -14.52 -8.96 -18.96
N PRO A 284 -15.72 -8.42 -19.28
CA PRO A 284 -15.85 -7.11 -19.92
C PRO A 284 -15.14 -6.01 -19.14
N GLU A 285 -14.59 -4.99 -19.83
CA GLU A 285 -13.78 -3.95 -19.18
C GLU A 285 -14.53 -3.13 -18.12
N THR A 286 -15.86 -3.04 -18.27
CA THR A 286 -16.78 -2.35 -17.35
C THR A 286 -17.06 -3.10 -16.05
N VAL A 287 -16.66 -4.37 -15.96
CA VAL A 287 -16.89 -5.20 -14.75
C VAL A 287 -15.68 -5.12 -13.84
N HIS A 288 -15.92 -4.73 -12.59
CA HIS A 288 -14.91 -4.64 -11.52
C HIS A 288 -15.22 -5.69 -10.43
N PRO A 289 -14.56 -6.87 -10.46
CA PRO A 289 -14.90 -8.00 -9.58
C PRO A 289 -14.97 -7.66 -8.10
N PHE A 290 -13.96 -6.94 -7.60
CA PHE A 290 -13.80 -6.63 -6.18
C PHE A 290 -14.50 -5.33 -5.74
N SER A 291 -15.15 -4.61 -6.67
CA SER A 291 -15.90 -3.40 -6.33
C SER A 291 -17.16 -3.76 -5.53
N LYS A 292 -17.37 -3.04 -4.42
CA LYS A 292 -18.51 -3.20 -3.50
C LYS A 292 -19.32 -1.90 -3.33
N GLY A 293 -19.23 -0.99 -4.29
CA GLY A 293 -19.81 0.36 -4.22
C GLY A 293 -18.81 1.42 -3.78
N LEU A 294 -19.06 2.68 -4.15
CA LEU A 294 -18.12 3.80 -3.98
C LEU A 294 -17.69 3.96 -2.51
N VAL A 295 -18.67 4.04 -1.60
CA VAL A 295 -18.41 4.31 -0.18
C VAL A 295 -17.65 3.16 0.46
N ARG A 296 -18.07 1.92 0.17
CA ARG A 296 -17.44 0.72 0.75
C ARG A 296 -16.03 0.50 0.20
N ASN A 297 -15.80 0.82 -1.07
CA ASN A 297 -14.48 0.76 -1.67
C ASN A 297 -13.52 1.74 -0.99
N VAL A 298 -13.91 3.01 -0.85
CA VAL A 298 -13.09 4.04 -0.18
C VAL A 298 -12.86 3.69 1.29
N TYR A 299 -13.89 3.24 2.02
CA TYR A 299 -13.74 2.79 3.40
C TYR A 299 -12.77 1.62 3.49
N SER A 300 -12.88 0.62 2.61
CA SER A 300 -11.94 -0.50 2.60
C SER A 300 -10.52 -0.08 2.25
N PHE A 301 -10.37 0.87 1.34
CA PHE A 301 -9.06 1.39 0.93
C PHE A 301 -8.37 2.14 2.07
N CYS A 302 -9.09 3.04 2.76
CA CYS A 302 -8.52 3.92 3.78
C CYS A 302 -8.53 3.35 5.20
N CYS A 303 -9.55 2.55 5.53
CA CYS A 303 -9.88 2.20 6.90
C CYS A 303 -9.96 0.68 7.14
N SER A 304 -9.73 -0.16 6.13
CA SER A 304 -9.67 -1.62 6.33
C SER A 304 -8.44 -1.98 7.15
N ARG A 305 -8.62 -1.95 8.47
CA ARG A 305 -7.71 -2.49 9.45
C ARG A 305 -8.04 -3.97 9.62
N ASN A 306 -7.84 -4.75 8.55
CA ASN A 306 -8.03 -6.19 8.67
C ASN A 306 -6.85 -6.74 9.48
N ASP A 307 -7.10 -7.05 10.75
CA ASP A 307 -6.15 -7.70 11.67
C ASP A 307 -5.76 -9.12 11.20
N PHE A 308 -6.51 -9.67 10.23
CA PHE A 308 -6.19 -10.90 9.52
C PHE A 308 -6.14 -10.65 8.03
N TYR A 309 -5.07 -11.12 7.38
CA TYR A 309 -4.89 -11.02 5.94
C TYR A 309 -6.13 -11.52 5.23
N ALA A 310 -6.87 -10.59 4.64
CA ALA A 310 -8.00 -10.92 3.81
C ALA A 310 -7.41 -11.43 2.49
N ILE A 311 -7.04 -12.71 2.48
CA ILE A 311 -6.88 -13.45 1.23
C ILE A 311 -8.27 -13.42 0.60
N HIS A 312 -8.51 -12.41 -0.22
CA HIS A 312 -9.77 -12.22 -0.90
C HIS A 312 -9.97 -13.41 -1.83
N SER A 313 -10.99 -14.22 -1.54
CA SER A 313 -11.47 -15.22 -2.49
C SER A 313 -12.02 -14.49 -3.72
N LEU A 314 -11.89 -15.12 -4.89
CA LEU A 314 -12.57 -14.62 -6.07
C LEU A 314 -14.09 -14.59 -5.82
N PRO A 315 -14.79 -13.51 -6.22
CA PRO A 315 -16.24 -13.51 -6.19
C PRO A 315 -16.81 -14.69 -6.98
N PRO A 316 -17.94 -15.29 -6.56
CA PRO A 316 -18.62 -16.35 -7.29
C PRO A 316 -18.95 -15.92 -8.72
N ILE A 317 -19.00 -16.89 -9.65
CA ILE A 317 -19.29 -16.61 -11.07
C ILE A 317 -20.66 -15.92 -11.20
N GLU A 318 -21.63 -16.31 -10.39
CA GLU A 318 -22.97 -15.73 -10.37
C GLU A 318 -22.96 -14.24 -10.01
N GLU A 319 -22.07 -13.81 -9.09
CA GLU A 319 -21.90 -12.40 -8.75
C GLU A 319 -21.25 -11.62 -9.90
N LEU A 320 -20.29 -12.23 -10.58
CA LEU A 320 -19.62 -11.63 -11.74
C LEU A 320 -20.57 -11.49 -12.93
N GLU A 321 -21.38 -12.51 -13.21
CA GLU A 321 -22.44 -12.48 -14.23
C GLU A 321 -23.50 -11.43 -13.89
N ALA A 322 -23.89 -11.33 -12.62
CA ALA A 322 -24.77 -10.26 -12.18
C ALA A 322 -24.13 -8.90 -12.50
N LYS A 323 -22.88 -8.64 -12.10
CA LYS A 323 -22.17 -7.37 -12.41
C LYS A 323 -22.01 -7.10 -13.90
N ALA A 324 -21.95 -8.14 -14.74
CA ALA A 324 -21.85 -8.01 -16.19
C ALA A 324 -23.19 -7.70 -16.89
N ARG A 325 -24.34 -7.88 -16.20
CA ARG A 325 -25.66 -7.67 -16.80
C ARG A 325 -25.91 -6.18 -17.10
N PRO A 326 -26.57 -5.83 -18.22
CA PRO A 326 -26.91 -4.45 -18.55
C PRO A 326 -27.74 -3.76 -17.46
N TYR A 327 -27.58 -2.44 -17.32
CA TYR A 327 -28.39 -1.65 -16.39
C TYR A 327 -29.82 -1.56 -16.88
N THR A 328 -30.76 -1.79 -15.97
CA THR A 328 -32.19 -1.57 -16.17
C THR A 328 -32.64 -0.28 -15.45
N CYS A 329 -33.81 0.25 -15.81
CA CYS A 329 -34.42 1.39 -15.11
C CYS A 329 -34.63 1.14 -13.61
N TRP A 330 -34.87 -0.12 -13.22
CA TRP A 330 -34.95 -0.54 -11.81
C TRP A 330 -33.61 -0.51 -11.08
N ASP A 331 -32.49 -0.75 -11.77
CA ASP A 331 -31.15 -0.71 -11.16
C ASP A 331 -30.73 0.72 -10.79
N VAL A 332 -31.24 1.73 -11.52
CA VAL A 332 -31.06 3.16 -11.20
C VAL A 332 -31.85 3.53 -9.96
N LEU A 333 -33.09 3.04 -9.83
CA LEU A 333 -33.96 3.29 -8.67
C LEU A 333 -33.50 2.56 -7.41
N SER A 334 -32.81 1.42 -7.55
CA SER A 334 -32.34 0.60 -6.43
C SER A 334 -30.88 0.83 -6.04
N CYS A 335 -30.21 1.84 -6.62
CA CYS A 335 -28.82 2.20 -6.31
C CYS A 335 -27.85 1.00 -6.35
N ARG A 336 -27.98 0.15 -7.37
CA ARG A 336 -27.23 -1.11 -7.50
C ARG A 336 -25.69 -0.98 -7.52
N GLY A 337 -25.16 0.24 -7.61
CA GLY A 337 -23.73 0.56 -7.58
C GLY A 337 -23.25 1.46 -6.42
N CYS A 338 -24.10 1.77 -5.43
CA CYS A 338 -23.74 2.62 -4.29
C CYS A 338 -23.05 1.84 -3.17
#